data_AF-A0A9D1EUG1-F1
#
_entry.id   AF-A0A9D1EUG1-F1
#
_cell.length_a   1.000
_cell.length_b   1.000
_cell.length_c   1.000
_cell.angle_alpha   90.00
_cell.angle_beta   90.00
_cell.angle_gamma   90.00
#
_symmetry.space_group_name_H-M   'P 1'
#
loop_
_entity.id
_entity.type
_entity.pdbx_description
1 polymer ?
#
loop_
_entity_poly.entity_id
_entity_poly.type
_entity_poly.pdbx_seq_one_letter_code
_entity_poly.pdbx_strand_id
1 'polypeptide(L)' 'MKNIGFKISELRKKNNMTQMELADKMNISFQAVSNWERGVSLR' A
#
# COMPACT_ATOMS: atom_id res chain seq x y z
N MET A 1 14.60 -3.81 9.41
CA MET A 1 14.77 -3.25 8.04
C MET A 1 13.50 -2.54 7.63
N LYS A 2 13.57 -1.25 7.24
CA LYS A 2 12.42 -0.53 6.67
C LYS A 2 12.32 -0.88 5.18
N ASN A 3 11.45 -1.82 4.83
CA ASN A 3 11.21 -2.14 3.41
C ASN A 3 10.20 -1.14 2.80
N ILE A 4 10.10 -1.12 1.47
CA ILE A 4 9.23 -0.17 0.74
C ILE A 4 7.77 -0.32 1.19
N GLY A 5 7.30 -1.55 1.41
CA GLY A 5 5.94 -1.83 1.89
C GLY A 5 5.61 -1.15 3.22
N PHE A 6 6.53 -1.20 4.18
CA PHE A 6 6.39 -0.49 5.45
C PHE A 6 6.25 1.03 5.25
N LYS A 7 7.07 1.63 4.38
CA LYS A 7 7.03 3.08 4.10
C LYS A 7 5.73 3.50 3.43
N ILE A 8 5.20 2.69 2.52
CA ILE A 8 3.87 2.90 1.90
C ILE A 8 2.78 2.89 2.98
N SER A 9 2.78 1.87 3.84
CA SER A 9 1.79 1.74 4.92
C SER A 9 1.85 2.91 5.90
N GLU A 10 3.05 3.35 6.30
CA GLU A 10 3.22 4.52 7.18
C GLU A 10 2.68 5.81 6.54
N LEU A 11 3.04 6.10 5.29
CA LEU A 11 2.57 7.30 4.60
C LEU A 11 1.05 7.29 4.40
N ARG A 12 0.48 6.14 4.05
CA ARG A 12 -0.96 5.97 3.91
C ARG A 12 -1.69 6.28 5.23
N LYS A 13 -1.22 5.69 6.34
CA LYS A 13 -1.79 5.92 7.68
C LYS A 13 -1.62 7.38 8.14
N LYS A 14 -0.49 8.02 7.85
CA LYS A 14 -0.26 9.45 8.13
C LYS A 14 -1.23 10.36 7.38
N ASN A 15 -1.75 9.91 6.25
CA ASN A 15 -2.77 10.62 5.47
C ASN A 15 -4.21 10.17 5.82
N ASN A 16 -4.40 9.40 6.89
CA ASN A 16 -5.70 8.83 7.29
C ASN A 16 -6.43 8.07 6.17
N MET A 17 -5.69 7.39 5.30
CA MET A 17 -6.27 6.62 4.20
C MET A 17 -6.31 5.13 4.52
N THR A 18 -7.34 4.44 4.03
CA THR A 18 -7.43 2.99 3.92
C THR A 18 -6.65 2.50 2.70
N GLN A 19 -6.34 1.20 2.65
CA GLN A 19 -5.68 0.60 1.48
C GLN A 19 -6.57 0.70 0.23
N MET A 20 -7.90 0.69 0.39
CA MET A 20 -8.87 0.86 -0.69
C MET A 20 -8.84 2.27 -1.26
N GLU A 21 -8.87 3.30 -0.40
CA GLU A 21 -8.78 4.69 -0.86
C GLU A 21 -7.45 4.99 -1.56
N LEU A 22 -6.35 4.38 -1.11
CA LEU A 22 -5.06 4.47 -1.80
C LEU A 22 -5.12 3.79 -3.18
N ALA A 23 -5.74 2.61 -3.27
CA ALA A 23 -5.91 1.88 -4.52
C ALA A 23 -6.76 2.67 -5.53
N ASP A 24 -7.86 3.25 -5.07
CA ASP A 24 -8.76 4.08 -5.87
C ASP A 24 -8.03 5.32 -6.40
N LYS A 25 -7.28 6.02 -5.54
CA LYS A 25 -6.47 7.20 -5.94
C LYS A 25 -5.37 6.86 -6.94
N MET A 26 -4.80 5.67 -6.86
CA MET A 26 -3.73 5.20 -7.76
C MET A 26 -4.27 4.47 -8.99
N ASN A 27 -5.60 4.29 -9.11
CA ASN A 27 -6.25 3.52 -10.16
C ASN A 27 -5.67 2.11 -10.33
N ILE A 28 -5.48 1.42 -9.22
CA ILE A 28 -4.98 0.04 -9.15
C ILE A 28 -5.89 -0.81 -8.26
N SER A 29 -5.67 -2.12 -8.25
CA SER A 29 -6.42 -3.01 -7.36
C SER A 29 -6.00 -2.85 -5.90
N PHE A 30 -6.96 -3.01 -4.99
CA PHE A 30 -6.70 -3.14 -3.55
C PHE A 30 -5.63 -4.22 -3.25
N GLN A 31 -5.68 -5.33 -3.99
CA GLN A 31 -4.72 -6.42 -3.87
C GLN A 31 -3.29 -5.96 -4.19
N ALA A 32 -3.09 -5.06 -5.15
CA ALA A 32 -1.77 -4.50 -5.45
C ALA A 32 -1.22 -3.70 -4.26
N VAL A 33 -2.04 -2.83 -3.65
CA VAL A 33 -1.64 -2.07 -2.45
C VAL A 33 -1.33 -3.00 -1.28
N SER A 34 -2.17 -4.00 -1.03
CA SER A 34 -1.95 -5.00 0.02
C SER A 34 -0.67 -5.81 -0.20
N ASN A 35 -0.38 -6.18 -1.44
CA ASN A 35 0.83 -6.89 -1.84
C ASN A 35 2.09 -6.04 -1.62
N TRP A 36 2.05 -4.76 -2.01
CA TRP A 36 3.13 -3.81 -1.76
C TRP A 36 3.41 -3.66 -0.27
N GLU A 37 2.38 -3.43 0.55
CA GLU A 37 2.55 -3.23 1.99
C GLU A 37 3.08 -4.48 2.72
N ARG A 38 2.73 -5.68 2.24
CA ARG A 38 3.23 -6.96 2.79
C ARG A 38 4.59 -7.38 2.22
N GLY A 39 5.11 -6.69 1.21
CA GLY A 39 6.35 -7.06 0.53
C GLY A 39 6.24 -8.33 -0.32
N VAL A 40 5.01 -8.71 -0.70
CA VAL A 40 4.74 -9.81 -1.63
C VAL A 40 4.67 -9.18 -3.01
N SER A 41 5.78 -9.13 -3.75
CA SER A 41 5.70 -8.75 -5.17
C SER A 41 4.82 -9.77 -5.90
N LEU A 42 3.90 -9.26 -6.74
CA LEU A 42 3.13 -10.08 -7.68
C LEU A 42 4.12 -11.01 -8.39
N ARG A 43 4.00 -12.32 -8.13
CA ARG A 43 4.78 -13.34 -8.82
C ARG A 43 4.07 -13.72 -10.11
#